data_AF-A0A937S0H3-F1
#
_entry.id   AF-A0A937S0H3-F1
#
_cell.length_a   1.000
_cell.length_b   1.000
_cell.length_c   1.000
_cell.angle_alpha   90.00
_cell.angle_beta   90.00
_cell.angle_gamma   90.00
#
_symmetry.space_group_name_H-M   'P 1'
#
loop_
_entity.id
_entity.type
_entity.pdbx_description
1 polymer ?
#
loop_
_entity_poly.entity_id
_entity_poly.type
_entity_poly.pdbx_seq_one_letter_code
_entity_poly.pdbx_strand_id
1 'polypeptide(L)' 'MLSIREIVKEAFTIGCLTVETEEQLRQLLKTKYDAKDFRAFMLLQHAVVSGSIRQESRELATSKQSLAIAS' A
#
# COMPACT_ATOMS: atom_id res chain seq x y z
N MET A 1 -3.06 -6.23 17.18
CA MET A 1 -3.02 -6.79 15.82
C MET A 1 -3.65 -5.71 14.94
N LEU A 2 -2.88 -5.07 14.07
CA LEU A 2 -3.41 -3.98 13.22
C LEU A 2 -4.45 -4.55 12.25
N SER A 3 -5.59 -3.89 12.12
CA SER A 3 -6.59 -4.21 11.11
C SER A 3 -6.27 -3.55 9.76
N ILE A 4 -6.90 -4.02 8.67
CA ILE A 4 -6.78 -3.37 7.35
C ILE A 4 -7.16 -1.89 7.44
N ARG A 5 -8.22 -1.55 8.20
CA ARG A 5 -8.65 -0.17 8.43
C ARG A 5 -7.61 0.69 9.13
N GLU A 6 -6.87 0.14 10.09
CA GLU A 6 -5.83 0.88 10.80
C GLU A 6 -4.64 1.17 9.88
N ILE A 7 -4.20 0.17 9.10
CA ILE A 7 -3.16 0.36 8.09
C ILE A 7 -3.57 1.42 7.07
N VAL A 8 -4.80 1.34 6.57
CA VAL A 8 -5.33 2.33 5.62
C VAL A 8 -5.29 3.73 6.25
N LYS A 9 -5.80 3.88 7.48
CA LYS A 9 -5.81 5.17 8.18
C LYS A 9 -4.40 5.73 8.39
N GLU A 10 -3.45 4.88 8.75
CA GLU A 10 -2.04 5.26 8.89
C GLU A 10 -1.45 5.75 7.57
N ALA A 11 -1.66 5.01 6.48
CA ALA A 11 -1.20 5.40 5.14
C ALA A 11 -1.77 6.76 4.69
N PHE A 12 -3.04 7.04 4.99
CA PHE A 12 -3.65 8.35 4.73
C PHE A 12 -3.11 9.45 5.64
N THR A 13 -2.73 9.13 6.88
CA THR A 13 -2.18 10.10 7.83
C THR A 13 -0.76 10.51 7.45
N ILE A 14 0.06 9.54 7.04
CA ILE A 14 1.46 9.76 6.65
C ILE A 14 1.55 10.23 5.18
N GLY A 15 0.54 9.91 4.36
CA GLY A 15 0.56 10.14 2.91
C GLY A 15 1.42 9.13 2.14
N CYS A 16 1.82 8.03 2.78
CA CYS A 16 2.73 7.03 2.23
C CYS A 16 2.31 5.61 2.65
N LEU A 17 2.38 4.68 1.71
CA LEU A 17 2.33 3.24 1.96
C LEU A 17 3.76 2.68 1.86
N THR A 18 4.36 2.44 3.02
CA THR A 18 5.73 1.91 3.11
C THR A 18 5.77 0.44 2.71
N VAL A 19 6.96 -0.06 2.39
CA VAL A 19 7.15 -1.49 2.07
C VAL A 19 6.75 -2.40 3.22
N GLU A 20 7.06 -2.00 4.46
CA GLU A 20 6.72 -2.78 5.66
C GLU A 20 5.21 -2.83 5.88
N THR A 21 4.54 -1.68 5.83
CA THR A 21 3.08 -1.57 5.99
C THR A 21 2.34 -2.30 4.87
N GLU A 22 2.88 -2.27 3.64
CA GLU A 22 2.32 -3.03 2.52
C GLU A 22 2.43 -4.55 2.73
N GLU A 23 3.54 -5.04 3.28
CA GLU A 23 3.68 -6.46 3.59
C GLU A 23 2.72 -6.89 4.70
N GLN A 24 2.55 -6.08 5.74
CA GLN A 24 1.53 -6.32 6.77
C GLN A 24 0.12 -6.37 6.18
N LEU A 25 -0.21 -5.41 5.32
CA LEU A 25 -1.49 -5.38 4.60
C LEU A 25 -1.70 -6.63 3.74
N ARG A 26 -0.65 -7.09 3.04
CA ARG A 26 -0.68 -8.30 2.23
C ARG A 26 -0.97 -9.55 3.06
N GLN A 27 -0.41 -9.65 4.27
CA GLN A 27 -0.71 -10.76 5.17
C GLN A 27 -2.16 -10.73 5.66
N LEU A 28 -2.69 -9.55 6.00
CA LEU A 28 -4.08 -9.41 6.43
C LEU A 28 -5.08 -9.76 5.31
N LEU A 29 -4.81 -9.36 4.07
CA LEU A 29 -5.65 -9.70 2.91
C LEU A 29 -5.72 -11.20 2.59
N LYS A 30 -4.77 -12.00 3.07
CA LYS A 30 -4.80 -13.48 2.94
C LYS A 30 -5.75 -14.14 3.95
N THR A 31 -6.15 -13.40 4.99
CA THR A 31 -7.06 -13.88 6.04
C THR A 31 -8.49 -13.43 5.75
N LYS A 32 -9.47 -13.92 6.54
CA LYS A 32 -10.85 -13.43 6.42
C LYS A 32 -10.93 -11.99 6.93
N TYR A 33 -11.49 -11.10 6.11
CA TYR A 33 -11.77 -9.71 6.45
C TYR A 33 -13.22 -9.35 6.11
N ASP A 34 -13.74 -8.28 6.73
CA ASP A 34 -15.13 -7.87 6.57
C ASP A 34 -15.33 -6.89 5.39
N ALA A 35 -16.59 -6.55 5.10
CA ALA A 35 -16.92 -5.61 4.03
C ALA A 35 -16.43 -4.17 4.28
N LYS A 36 -16.12 -3.79 5.53
CA LYS A 36 -15.56 -2.47 5.85
C LYS A 36 -14.07 -2.44 5.56
N ASP A 37 -13.38 -3.51 5.90
CA ASP A 37 -11.97 -3.72 5.56
C ASP A 37 -11.77 -3.76 4.04
N PHE A 38 -12.66 -4.44 3.31
CA PHE A 38 -12.63 -4.42 1.84
C PHE A 38 -12.77 -2.99 1.27
N ARG A 39 -13.73 -2.21 1.75
CA ARG A 39 -13.93 -0.82 1.31
C ARG A 39 -12.72 0.06 1.63
N ALA A 40 -12.17 -0.10 2.83
CA ALA A 40 -10.97 0.63 3.24
C ALA A 40 -9.79 0.30 2.31
N PHE A 41 -9.61 -0.97 1.97
CA PHE A 41 -8.60 -1.40 1.01
C PHE A 41 -8.84 -0.78 -0.38
N MET A 42 -10.06 -0.79 -0.90
CA MET A 42 -10.38 -0.18 -2.20
C MET A 42 -10.11 1.33 -2.23
N LEU A 43 -10.39 2.04 -1.12
CA LEU A 43 -10.06 3.46 -1.00
C LEU A 43 -8.55 3.70 -1.03
N LEU A 44 -7.77 2.87 -0.33
CA LEU A 44 -6.31 2.93 -0.37
C LEU A 44 -5.77 2.67 -1.77
N GLN A 45 -6.28 1.64 -2.47
CA GLN A 45 -5.86 1.34 -3.84
C GLN A 45 -6.13 2.53 -4.79
N HIS A 46 -7.32 3.15 -4.70
CA HIS A 46 -7.63 4.34 -5.49
C HIS A 46 -6.69 5.52 -5.15
N ALA A 47 -6.42 5.76 -3.87
CA ALA A 47 -5.51 6.83 -3.44
C ALA A 47 -4.08 6.64 -3.95
N VAL A 48 -3.58 5.40 -3.97
CA VAL A 48 -2.28 5.05 -4.54
C VAL A 48 -2.26 5.25 -6.06
N VAL A 49 -3.27 4.76 -6.77
CA VAL A 49 -3.33 4.87 -8.25
C VAL A 49 -3.51 6.33 -8.70
N SER A 50 -4.26 7.13 -7.95
CA SER A 50 -4.42 8.57 -8.22
C SER A 50 -3.22 9.42 -7.79
N GLY A 51 -2.22 8.82 -7.14
CA GLY A 51 -1.03 9.54 -6.64
C GLY A 51 -1.28 10.37 -5.38
N SER A 52 -2.45 10.24 -4.73
CA SER A 52 -2.76 10.91 -3.46
C SER A 52 -1.98 10.32 -2.28
N ILE A 53 -1.58 9.05 -2.39
CA ILE A 53 -0.71 8.36 -1.44
C ILE A 53 0.48 7.81 -2.22
N ARG A 54 1.69 8.08 -1.72
CA ARG A 54 2.92 7.55 -2.30
C ARG A 54 3.07 6.06 -1.95
N GLN A 55 3.56 5.25 -2.88
CA GLN A 55 3.79 3.81 -2.63
C GLN A 55 5.27 3.48 -2.85
N GLU A 56 5.98 3.22 -1.76
CA GLU A 56 7.45 3.02 -1.80
C GLU A 56 7.86 1.82 -2.65
N SER A 57 7.10 0.73 -2.61
CA SER A 57 7.41 -0.47 -3.39
C SER A 57 7.42 -0.21 -4.91
N ARG A 58 6.49 0.63 -5.41
CA ARG A 58 6.45 1.06 -6.81
C ARG A 58 7.65 1.93 -7.15
N GLU A 59 8.00 2.88 -6.29
CA GLU A 59 9.14 3.77 -6.51
C GLU A 59 10.45 2.98 -6.59
N LEU A 60 10.62 2.00 -5.70
CA LEU A 60 11.77 1.09 -5.71
C LEU A 60 11.81 0.21 -6.97
N ALA A 61 10.65 -0.28 -7.43
CA ALA A 61 10.57 -1.08 -8.65
C ALA A 61 10.95 -0.26 -9.89
N THR A 62 10.42 0.96 -10.02
CA THR A 62 10.77 1.89 -11.11
C THR A 62 12.24 2.28 -11.07
N SER A 63 12.78 2.58 -9.88
CA SER A 63 14.19 2.97 -9.72
C SER A 63 15.17 1.86 -10.10
N LYS A 64 14.85 0.60 -9.74
CA LYS A 64 15.64 -0.57 -10.16
C LYS A 64 15.58 -0.80 -11.67
N GLN A 65 14.45 -0.49 -12.29
CA GLN A 65 14.28 -0.63 -13.73
C GLN A 65 15.09 0.40 -14.52
N SER A 66 15.25 1.63 -14.02
CA SER A 66 16.12 2.65 -14.62
C SER A 66 17.62 2.28 -14.64
N LEU A 67 18.09 1.48 -13.67
CA LEU A 67 19.48 1.01 -13.63
C LEU A 67 19.76 -0.11 -14.64
N ALA A 68 18.77 -0.97 -14.91
CA ALA A 68 18.91 -2.15 -15.77
C ALA A 68 18.96 -1.84 -17.28
N ILE A 69 18.48 -0.67 -17.72
CA ILE A 69 18.58 -0.20 -19.11
C ILE A 69 19.87 0.58 -19.40
N ALA A 70 20.64 0.91 -18.36
CA ALA A 70 21.86 1.69 -18.46
C ALA A 70 23.15 0.84 -18.36
N SER A 71 23.03 -0.49 -18.31
CA SER A 71 24.15 -1.47 -18.28
C SER A 71 24.12 -2.34 -19.52
#